data_AF-A0A3M1I425-F1
#
_entry.id   AF-A0A3M1I425-F1
#
_cell.length_a   1.000
_cell.length_b   1.000
_cell.length_c   1.000
_cell.angle_alpha   90.00
_cell.angle_beta   90.00
_cell.angle_gamma   90.00
#
_symmetry.space_group_name_H-M   'P 1'
#
loop_
_entity.id
_entity.type
_entity.pdbx_description
1 polymer ?
#
loop_
_entity_poly.entity_id
_entity_poly.type
_entity_poly.pdbx_seq_one_letter_code
_entity_poly.pdbx_strand_id
1 'polypeptide(L)'
;MCVFPLDELPDPMSGHTASTHDATLQTALQTGRRLGAHLPEQVFVIAIEAQNVHEFSEQLSPAVAEAIVPAAEQVLNLLTAPAFQPLQEAAP
;
A
#
# COMPACT_ATOMS: atom_id res chain seq x y z
N MET A 1 10.64 -0.89 -7.56
CA MET A 1 9.87 -1.01 -6.31
C MET A 1 9.85 0.35 -5.63
N CYS A 2 8.69 0.76 -5.16
CA CYS A 2 8.47 2.04 -4.48
C CYS A 2 7.68 1.83 -3.19
N VAL A 3 7.90 2.70 -2.21
CA VAL A 3 7.21 2.71 -0.92
C VAL A 3 6.65 4.10 -0.71
N PHE A 4 5.36 4.20 -0.38
CA PHE A 4 4.67 5.48 -0.17
C PHE A 4 3.50 5.32 0.81
N PRO A 5 3.07 6.41 1.48
CA PRO A 5 1.81 6.44 2.21
C PRO A 5 0.64 6.13 1.27
N LEU A 6 -0.39 5.43 1.76
CA LEU A 6 -1.58 5.09 0.96
C LEU A 6 -2.26 6.33 0.37
N ASP A 7 -2.21 7.45 1.09
CA ASP A 7 -2.83 8.72 0.74
C ASP A 7 -2.10 9.42 -0.43
N GLU A 8 -0.83 9.03 -0.67
CA GLU A 8 0.03 9.56 -1.73
C GLU A 8 0.14 8.59 -2.93
N LEU A 9 -0.74 7.58 -3.00
CA LEU A 9 -0.85 6.70 -4.16
C LEU A 9 -1.04 7.54 -5.44
N PRO A 10 -0.19 7.37 -6.47
CA PRO A 10 -0.30 8.13 -7.72
C PRO A 10 -1.64 7.91 -8.45
N ASP A 11 -2.22 6.73 -8.28
CA ASP A 11 -3.57 6.39 -8.71
C ASP A 11 -4.26 5.58 -7.57
N PRO A 12 -5.36 6.08 -6.98
CA PRO A 12 -6.10 5.38 -5.93
C PRO A 12 -6.75 4.07 -6.40
N MET A 13 -6.75 3.79 -7.70
CA MET A 13 -7.20 2.55 -8.32
C MET A 13 -6.04 1.55 -8.62
N SER A 14 -4.78 1.97 -8.40
CA SER A 14 -3.60 1.16 -8.71
C SER A 14 -3.54 -0.14 -7.89
N GLY A 15 -3.10 -1.23 -8.51
CA GLY A 15 -2.95 -2.52 -7.81
C GLY A 15 -4.25 -3.11 -7.28
N HIS A 16 -5.39 -2.80 -7.90
CA HIS A 16 -6.73 -3.20 -7.44
C HIS A 16 -7.09 -2.70 -6.04
N THR A 17 -6.48 -1.60 -5.57
CA THR A 17 -6.95 -0.90 -4.37
C THR A 17 -8.36 -0.34 -4.55
N ALA A 18 -8.93 -0.45 -5.75
CA ALA A 18 -10.34 -0.39 -6.01
C ALA A 18 -10.73 -1.54 -6.95
N SER A 19 -11.77 -2.27 -6.59
CA SER A 19 -12.42 -3.21 -7.51
C SER A 19 -13.43 -2.44 -8.35
N THR A 20 -13.63 -2.81 -9.61
CA THR A 20 -14.72 -2.23 -10.44
C THR A 20 -16.11 -2.44 -9.85
N HIS A 21 -16.24 -3.33 -8.87
CA HIS A 21 -17.46 -3.59 -8.12
C HIS A 21 -17.46 -3.05 -6.69
N ASP A 22 -16.33 -2.53 -6.18
CA ASP A 22 -16.20 -2.04 -4.80
C ASP A 22 -15.74 -0.58 -4.71
N ALA A 23 -15.91 0.01 -3.53
CA ALA A 23 -15.27 1.28 -3.18
C ALA A 23 -13.73 1.13 -3.12
N THR A 24 -13.00 2.22 -3.37
CA THR A 24 -11.54 2.23 -3.17
C THR A 24 -11.17 1.94 -1.71
N LEU A 25 -10.00 1.37 -1.45
CA LEU A 25 -9.47 1.11 -0.11
C LEU A 25 -9.42 2.40 0.71
N GLN A 26 -9.05 3.51 0.08
CA GLN A 26 -9.10 4.85 0.70
C GLN A 26 -10.54 5.21 1.14
N THR A 27 -11.53 4.96 0.28
CA THR A 27 -12.95 5.20 0.58
C THR A 27 -13.45 4.29 1.71
N ALA A 28 -13.05 3.02 1.72
CA ALA A 28 -13.38 2.07 2.77
C ALA A 28 -12.80 2.50 4.13
N LEU A 29 -11.53 2.92 4.18
CA LEU A 29 -10.88 3.43 5.38
C LEU A 29 -11.55 4.71 5.88
N GLN A 30 -11.86 5.66 4.99
CA GLN A 30 -12.57 6.89 5.37
C GLN A 30 -13.95 6.59 5.95
N THR A 31 -14.69 5.65 5.34
CA THR A 31 -16.01 5.23 5.79
C THR A 31 -15.93 4.56 7.16
N GLY A 32 -15.01 3.61 7.36
CA GLY A 32 -14.81 2.96 8.64
C GLY A 32 -14.46 3.94 9.77
N ARG A 33 -13.60 4.94 9.50
CA ARG A 33 -13.28 6.01 10.47
C ARG A 33 -14.53 6.79 10.86
N ARG A 34 -15.38 7.15 9.90
CA ARG A 34 -16.66 7.86 10.16
C ARG A 34 -17.65 7.01 10.96
N LEU A 35 -17.60 5.69 10.81
CA LEU A 35 -18.43 4.75 11.57
C LEU A 35 -17.86 4.40 12.96
N GLY A 36 -16.72 4.98 13.34
CA GLY A 36 -16.08 4.74 14.64
C GLY A 36 -15.28 3.43 14.72
N ALA A 37 -14.91 2.84 13.58
CA ALA A 37 -14.03 1.68 13.58
C ALA A 37 -12.62 2.06 14.06
N HIS A 38 -12.01 1.20 14.87
CA HIS A 38 -10.63 1.38 15.34
C HIS A 38 -9.66 0.99 14.23
N LEU A 39 -9.29 1.96 13.39
CA LEU A 39 -8.45 1.78 12.21
C LEU A 39 -7.05 2.36 12.44
N PRO A 40 -6.03 1.87 11.70
CA PRO A 40 -4.69 2.44 11.77
C PRO A 40 -4.65 3.90 11.31
N GLU A 41 -3.80 4.69 11.97
CA GLU A 41 -3.52 6.08 11.60
C GLU A 41 -2.67 6.16 10.33
N GLN A 42 -1.74 5.22 10.15
CA GLN A 42 -0.80 5.18 9.04
C GLN A 42 -0.96 3.88 8.26
N VAL A 43 -1.03 4.00 6.93
CA VAL A 43 -1.04 2.87 6.01
C VAL A 43 0.01 3.12 4.94
N PHE A 44 0.93 2.16 4.78
CA PHE A 44 1.98 2.21 3.77
C PHE A 44 1.73 1.16 2.70
N VAL A 45 2.10 1.48 1.47
CA VAL A 45 2.05 0.55 0.34
C VAL A 45 3.46 0.30 -0.15
N ILE A 46 3.81 -0.97 -0.30
CA ILE A 46 5.05 -1.43 -0.94
C ILE A 46 4.65 -2.08 -2.26
N ALA A 47 4.97 -1.42 -3.37
CA ALA A 47 4.51 -1.83 -4.69
C ALA A 47 5.62 -2.51 -5.51
N ILE A 48 5.33 -3.72 -5.99
CA ILE A 48 6.11 -4.44 -7.00
C ILE A 48 5.35 -4.36 -8.32
N GLU A 49 5.97 -3.74 -9.32
CA GLU A 49 5.39 -3.62 -10.65
C GLU A 49 5.61 -4.89 -11.47
N ALA A 50 4.54 -5.43 -12.05
CA ALA A 50 4.60 -6.54 -12.99
C ALA A 50 4.57 -6.01 -14.42
N GLN A 51 5.50 -6.45 -15.27
CA GLN A 51 5.61 -5.98 -16.65
C GLN A 51 4.54 -6.59 -17.58
N ASN A 52 4.16 -7.86 -17.34
CA ASN A 52 3.13 -8.56 -18.10
C ASN A 52 2.04 -9.07 -17.14
N VAL A 53 0.84 -8.53 -17.30
CA VAL A 53 -0.35 -8.87 -16.48
C VAL A 53 -1.48 -9.47 -17.32
N HIS A 54 -1.26 -9.68 -18.62
CA HIS A 54 -2.26 -10.22 -19.54
C HIS A 54 -2.18 -11.74 -19.68
N GLU A 55 -1.06 -12.33 -19.26
CA GLU A 55 -0.86 -13.77 -19.25
C GLU A 55 -1.32 -14.35 -17.92
N PHE A 56 -2.32 -15.23 -17.97
CA PHE A 56 -2.80 -15.93 -16.78
C PHE A 56 -1.85 -17.07 -16.45
N SER A 57 -1.21 -17.00 -15.28
CA SER A 57 -0.26 -17.99 -14.79
C SER A 57 -0.25 -18.04 -13.26
N GLU A 58 0.04 -19.21 -12.70
CA GLU A 58 0.34 -19.38 -11.27
C GLU A 58 1.82 -19.13 -10.93
N GLN A 59 2.66 -18.92 -11.96
CA GLN A 59 4.09 -18.68 -11.80
C GLN A 59 4.39 -17.18 -11.83
N LEU A 60 5.28 -16.75 -10.94
CA LEU A 60 5.80 -15.39 -10.93
C LEU A 60 6.77 -15.19 -12.10
N SER A 61 6.74 -13.99 -12.70
CA SER A 61 7.82 -13.60 -13.61
C SER A 61 9.16 -13.51 -12.84
N PRO A 62 10.30 -13.77 -13.49
CA PRO A 62 11.61 -13.72 -12.82
C PRO A 62 11.85 -12.39 -12.09
N ALA A 63 11.53 -11.26 -12.72
CA ALA A 63 11.70 -9.93 -12.13
C ALA A 63 10.82 -9.71 -10.88
N VAL A 64 9.59 -10.25 -10.87
CA VAL A 64 8.71 -10.17 -9.68
C VAL A 64 9.24 -11.07 -8.58
N ALA A 65 9.69 -12.29 -8.90
CA ALA A 65 10.24 -13.23 -7.93
C ALA A 65 11.48 -12.64 -7.22
N GLU A 66 12.38 -11.99 -7.97
CA GLU A 66 13.57 -11.31 -7.43
C GLU A 66 13.22 -10.12 -6.52
N ALA A 67 12.08 -9.47 -6.75
CA ALA A 67 11.63 -8.32 -5.96
C ALA A 67 10.98 -8.70 -4.61
N ILE A 68 10.64 -9.98 -4.37
CA ILE A 68 9.93 -10.40 -3.16
C ILE A 68 10.77 -10.21 -1.89
N VAL A 69 12.01 -10.71 -1.91
CA VAL A 69 12.90 -10.62 -0.75
C VAL A 69 13.14 -9.17 -0.32
N PRO A 70 13.56 -8.25 -1.21
CA PRO A 70 13.73 -6.85 -0.81
C PRO A 70 12.41 -6.20 -0.38
N ALA A 71 11.25 -6.58 -0.93
CA ALA A 71 9.96 -6.07 -0.49
C ALA A 71 9.63 -6.49 0.95
N ALA A 72 9.86 -7.76 1.27
CA ALA A 72 9.67 -8.27 2.63
C ALA A 72 10.61 -7.59 3.63
N GLU A 73 11.86 -7.31 3.25
CA GLU A 73 12.79 -6.54 4.07
C GLU A 73 12.26 -5.12 4.34
N GLN A 74 11.67 -4.45 3.34
CA GLN A 74 11.04 -3.14 3.56
C GLN A 74 9.86 -3.21 4.53
N VAL A 75 9.02 -4.26 4.45
CA VAL A 75 7.95 -4.49 5.43
C VAL A 75 8.53 -4.59 6.84
N LEU A 76 9.56 -5.42 7.03
CA LEU A 76 10.17 -5.63 8.33
C LEU A 76 10.81 -4.34 8.87
N ASN A 77 11.47 -3.57 8.02
CA ASN A 77 12.03 -2.28 8.39
C ASN A 77 10.96 -1.30 8.86
N LEU A 78 9.82 -1.21 8.16
CA LEU A 78 8.70 -0.35 8.56
C LEU A 78 8.09 -0.77 9.89
N LEU A 79 8.00 -2.08 10.15
CA LEU A 79 7.41 -2.61 11.39
C LEU A 79 8.35 -2.52 12.60
N THR A 80 9.66 -2.49 12.38
CA THR A 80 10.67 -2.51 13.46
C THR A 80 11.32 -1.15 13.71
N ALA A 81 11.10 -0.17 12.83
CA ALA A 81 11.54 1.21 13.08
C ALA A 81 10.86 1.78 14.34
N PRO A 82 11.62 2.36 15.29
CA PRO A 82 11.04 3.02 16.46
C PRO A 82 10.26 4.25 16.00
N ALA A 83 8.92 4.19 16.10
CA ALA A 83 7.94 5.25 15.85
C ALA A 83 8.32 6.23 14.74
N PHE A 84 7.92 5.91 13.50
CA PHE A 84 7.89 6.88 12.40
C PHE A 84 7.12 8.14 12.85
N GLN A 85 7.83 9.27 13.00
CA GLN A 85 7.26 10.53 13.49
C GLN A 85 6.27 11.10 12.46
N PRO A 86 5.03 11.46 12.85
CA PRO A 86 4.11 12.14 11.98
C PRO A 86 4.71 13.51 11.57
N LEU A 87 4.46 13.91 10.32
CA LEU A 87 4.75 15.26 9.85
C LEU A 87 4.15 16.25 10.85
N GLN A 88 5.04 17.05 11.45
CA GLN A 88 4.75 17.99 12.51
C GLN A 88 3.53 18.86 12.16
N GLU A 89 2.60 18.92 13.11
CA GLU A 89 1.44 19.81 13.13
C GLU A 89 1.87 21.23 12.81
N ALA A 90 1.55 21.69 11.60
CA ALA A 90 1.60 23.09 11.25
C ALA A 90 0.45 23.79 11.98
N ALA A 91 0.74 24.31 13.16
CA ALA A 91 -0.10 25.26 13.88
C ALA A 91 0.65 26.61 13.99
N PRO A 92 -0.06 27.73 14.14
CA PRO A 92 -1.26 28.20 13.43
C PRO A 92 -0.93 29.20 12.30
#